data_AF-A0A0P7I1C4-F1
#
_entry.id   AF-A0A0P7I1C4-F1
#
_cell.length_a   1.000
_cell.length_b   1.000
_cell.length_c   1.000
_cell.angle_alpha   90.00
_cell.angle_beta   90.00
_cell.angle_gamma   90.00
#
_symmetry.space_group_name_H-M   'P 1'
#
loop_
_entity.id
_entity.type
_entity.pdbx_description
1 polymer ?
#
loop_
_entity_poly.entity_id
_entity_poly.type
_entity_poly.pdbx_seq_one_letter_code
_entity_poly.pdbx_strand_id
1 'polypeptide(L)'
;MPQNRTCDYCGDDVEPGTGTMFVRTNGSVIHYCSAKCEKNADLGREPRDLEWTEEGGDHGVEEDVEEAEPETDAVEEEADEDEADSEEAEDEASTADEDENDEDEE
;
A
#
# COMPACT_ATOMS: atom_id res chain seq x y z
N MET A 1 -0.67 -30.01 18.90
CA MET A 1 -0.99 -29.25 17.67
C MET A 1 -0.32 -27.89 17.80
N PRO A 2 0.36 -27.38 16.77
CA PRO A 2 0.97 -26.05 16.82
C PRO A 2 -0.13 -24.99 16.98
N GLN A 3 0.16 -23.95 17.76
CA GLN A 3 -0.74 -22.80 17.91
C GLN A 3 -0.35 -21.76 16.86
N ASN A 4 -1.30 -21.37 16.00
CA ASN A 4 -1.17 -20.13 15.22
C ASN A 4 -1.42 -18.94 16.14
N ARG A 5 -0.67 -17.86 15.93
CA ARG A 5 -0.81 -16.59 16.63
C ARG A 5 -0.57 -15.47 15.63
N THR A 6 -1.19 -14.34 15.87
CA THR A 6 -1.03 -13.12 15.08
C THR A 6 0.06 -12.25 15.71
N CYS A 7 0.84 -11.55 14.88
CA CYS A 7 1.82 -10.58 15.33
C CYS A 7 1.10 -9.32 15.81
N ASP A 8 1.33 -8.93 17.07
CA ASP A 8 0.71 -7.74 17.69
C ASP A 8 1.29 -6.41 17.15
N TYR A 9 2.19 -6.45 16.15
CA TYR A 9 2.84 -5.28 15.56
C TYR A 9 2.50 -5.09 14.08
N CYS A 10 2.80 -6.06 13.22
CA CYS A 10 2.55 -5.91 11.78
C CYS A 10 1.20 -6.48 11.33
N GLY A 11 0.55 -7.28 12.17
CA GLY A 11 -0.67 -8.02 11.85
C GLY A 11 -0.41 -9.43 11.29
N ASP A 12 0.74 -9.70 10.69
CA ASP A 12 1.00 -10.99 10.04
C ASP A 12 0.93 -12.22 10.98
N ASP A 13 0.65 -13.39 10.42
CA ASP A 13 0.72 -14.67 11.14
C ASP A 13 2.15 -14.98 11.63
N VAL A 14 2.25 -15.39 12.90
CA VAL A 14 3.47 -15.88 13.52
C VAL A 14 3.59 -17.38 13.26
N GLU A 15 4.61 -17.76 12.49
CA GLU A 15 4.99 -19.16 12.27
C GLU A 15 5.22 -19.87 13.62
N PRO A 16 4.59 -21.05 13.85
CA PRO A 16 4.68 -21.75 15.12
C PRO A 16 6.12 -22.17 15.44
N GLY A 17 6.63 -21.72 16.59
CA GLY A 17 8.01 -21.96 17.01
C GLY A 17 8.99 -20.86 16.58
N THR A 18 8.50 -19.80 15.94
CA THR A 18 9.24 -18.62 15.52
C THR A 18 8.72 -17.38 16.27
N GLY A 19 9.47 -16.28 16.18
CA GLY A 19 9.11 -15.00 16.78
C GLY A 19 9.57 -14.85 18.23
N THR A 20 9.26 -13.70 18.81
CA THR A 20 9.65 -13.32 20.17
C THR A 20 8.44 -12.83 20.95
N MET A 21 8.35 -13.24 22.22
CA MET A 21 7.34 -12.76 23.16
C MET A 21 7.96 -11.68 24.06
N PHE A 22 7.51 -10.44 23.92
CA PHE A 22 7.93 -9.32 24.76
C PHE A 22 6.89 -9.04 25.85
N VAL A 23 7.32 -9.07 27.11
CA VAL A 23 6.46 -8.81 28.26
C VAL A 23 6.78 -7.43 28.83
N ARG A 24 5.80 -6.52 28.78
CA ARG A 24 5.91 -5.17 29.36
C ARG A 24 5.88 -5.23 30.89
N THR A 25 6.40 -4.18 31.54
CA THR A 25 6.40 -4.05 33.00
C THR A 25 5.00 -4.05 33.62
N ASN A 26 3.97 -3.66 32.86
CA ASN A 26 2.58 -3.71 33.26
C ASN A 26 1.94 -5.11 33.11
N GLY A 27 2.68 -6.10 32.61
CA GLY A 27 2.21 -7.47 32.37
C GLY A 27 1.57 -7.71 31.00
N SER A 28 1.48 -6.69 30.13
CA SER A 28 0.99 -6.88 28.75
C SER A 28 2.02 -7.65 27.93
N VAL A 29 1.53 -8.56 27.09
CA VAL A 29 2.36 -9.40 26.23
C VAL A 29 2.18 -8.96 24.79
N ILE A 30 3.30 -8.80 24.06
CA ILE A 30 3.35 -8.47 22.65
C ILE A 30 4.13 -9.59 21.96
N HIS A 31 3.55 -10.18 20.91
CA HIS A 31 4.18 -11.19 20.07
C HIS A 31 4.69 -10.53 18.80
N TYR A 32 5.96 -10.73 18.51
CA TYR A 32 6.58 -10.29 17.27
C TYR A 32 6.87 -11.48 16.37
N CYS A 33 6.50 -11.41 15.10
CA CYS A 33 6.84 -12.42 14.10
C CYS A 33 8.35 -12.45 13.79
N SER A 34 9.03 -11.30 13.89
CA SER A 34 10.44 -11.15 13.52
C SER A 34 11.15 -10.00 14.23
N ALA A 35 12.49 -10.01 14.18
CA ALA A 35 13.33 -8.94 14.69
C ALA A 35 13.11 -7.58 14.00
N LYS A 36 12.48 -7.56 12.80
CA LYS A 36 12.10 -6.30 12.13
C LYS A 36 11.04 -5.57 12.96
N CYS A 37 10.03 -6.30 13.43
CA CYS A 37 8.94 -5.74 14.23
C CYS A 37 9.46 -5.29 15.60
N GLU A 38 10.30 -6.09 16.25
CA GLU A 38 10.95 -5.73 17.53
C GLU A 38 11.72 -4.41 17.40
N LYS A 39 12.60 -4.30 16.40
CA LYS A 39 13.42 -3.10 16.20
C LYS A 39 12.59 -1.87 15.86
N ASN A 40 11.51 -2.00 15.10
CA ASN A 40 10.67 -0.83 14.81
C ASN A 40 9.90 -0.37 16.06
N ALA A 41 9.43 -1.30 16.89
CA ALA A 41 8.83 -0.97 18.18
C ALA A 41 9.84 -0.31 19.13
N ASP A 42 11.09 -0.78 19.17
CA ASP A 42 12.16 -0.17 19.98
C ASP A 42 12.56 1.23 19.48
N LEU A 43 12.43 1.48 18.17
CA LEU A 43 12.60 2.81 17.57
C LEU A 43 11.42 3.75 17.85
N GLY A 44 10.37 3.28 18.51
CA GLY A 44 9.17 4.06 18.80
C GLY A 44 8.31 4.35 17.57
N ARG A 45 8.45 3.56 16.50
CA ARG A 45 7.56 3.63 15.34
C ARG A 45 6.28 2.88 15.68
N GLU A 46 5.15 3.51 15.43
CA GLU A 46 3.85 2.88 15.64
C GLU A 46 3.41 2.21 14.32
N PRO A 47 2.78 1.03 14.36
CA PRO A 47 2.42 0.30 13.15
C PRO A 47 1.48 1.08 12.23
N ARG A 48 0.50 1.79 12.80
CA ARG A 48 -0.40 2.72 12.10
C ARG A 48 0.29 3.76 11.20
N ASP A 49 1.54 4.12 11.47
CA ASP A 49 2.29 5.11 10.69
C ASP A 49 3.13 4.45 9.57
N LEU A 50 3.06 3.13 9.43
CA LEU A 50 3.87 2.34 8.52
C LEU A 50 2.99 1.63 7.49
N GLU A 51 3.05 2.09 6.24
CA GLU A 51 2.26 1.59 5.10
C GLU A 51 2.39 0.07 4.87
N TRP A 52 3.50 -0.56 5.30
CA TRP A 52 3.74 -1.99 5.12
C TRP A 52 3.10 -2.88 6.20
N THR A 53 2.58 -2.29 7.27
CA THR A 53 1.83 -3.04 8.30
C THR A 53 0.36 -3.04 7.96
N GLU A 54 -0.39 -4.06 8.41
CA GLU A 54 -1.83 -4.12 8.15
C GLU A 54 -2.57 -2.88 8.65
N GLU A 55 -2.20 -2.37 9.84
CA GLU A 55 -2.81 -1.17 10.40
C GLU A 55 -2.43 0.09 9.60
N GLY A 56 -1.19 0.25 9.15
CA GLY A 56 -0.78 1.46 8.42
C GLY A 56 -1.13 1.48 6.93
N GLY A 57 -1.37 0.32 6.32
CA GLY A 57 -1.78 0.21 4.92
C GLY A 57 -3.27 0.50 4.67
N ASP A 58 -4.12 0.32 5.68
CA ASP A 58 -5.59 0.48 5.58
C ASP A 58 -6.06 1.93 5.81
N HIS A 59 -5.16 2.88 6.05
CA HIS A 59 -5.49 4.30 6.14
C HIS A 59 -5.70 4.91 4.73
N GLY A 60 -6.58 4.29 3.95
CA GLY A 60 -7.15 4.84 2.73
C GLY A 60 -8.41 5.65 3.07
N VAL A 61 -8.23 6.96 3.18
CA VAL A 61 -9.25 8.01 3.00
C VAL A 61 -10.56 7.82 3.80
N GLU A 62 -10.65 8.49 4.95
CA GLU A 62 -11.95 9.02 5.38
C GLU A 62 -12.34 10.13 4.40
N GLU A 63 -13.07 9.75 3.34
CA GLU A 63 -13.70 10.69 2.43
C GLU A 63 -14.77 11.42 3.25
N ASP A 64 -14.41 12.57 3.80
CA ASP A 64 -15.37 13.60 4.21
C ASP A 64 -16.10 14.04 2.93
N VAL A 65 -17.12 13.28 2.56
CA VAL A 65 -18.11 13.70 1.56
C VAL A 65 -18.95 14.77 2.25
N GLU A 66 -18.43 16.00 2.26
CA GLU A 66 -19.24 17.18 2.51
C GLU A 66 -20.39 17.17 1.48
N GLU A 67 -21.62 16.97 1.95
CA GLU A 67 -22.84 17.06 1.14
C GLU A 67 -22.91 18.43 0.46
N ALA A 68 -22.46 18.51 -0.79
CA ALA A 68 -22.74 19.62 -1.68
C ALA A 68 -24.17 19.45 -2.24
N GLU A 69 -25.09 20.27 -1.75
CA GLU A 69 -26.48 20.32 -2.19
C GLU A 69 -26.54 20.74 -3.68
N PRO A 70 -27.32 20.05 -4.54
CA PRO A 70 -27.40 20.40 -5.96
C PRO A 70 -28.38 21.58 -6.18
N GLU A 71 -27.85 22.79 -6.34
CA GLU A 71 -28.63 23.89 -6.93
C GLU A 71 -28.68 23.73 -8.45
N THR A 72 -29.79 23.20 -8.94
CA THR A 72 -30.14 23.21 -10.37
C THR A 72 -30.70 24.59 -10.74
N ASP A 73 -30.02 25.33 -11.61
CA ASP A 73 -30.68 26.32 -12.45
C ASP A 73 -30.19 26.15 -13.89
N ALA A 74 -31.14 25.83 -14.76
CA ALA A 74 -30.98 25.60 -16.17
C ALA A 74 -31.15 26.93 -16.92
N VAL A 75 -30.20 27.25 -17.81
CA VAL A 75 -30.49 28.07 -19.00
C VAL A 75 -29.76 27.48 -20.20
N GLU A 76 -30.55 27.24 -21.24
CA GLU A 76 -30.27 26.63 -22.52
C GLU A 76 -29.48 27.55 -23.48
N GLU A 77 -28.64 26.89 -24.28
CA GLU A 77 -28.31 27.05 -25.71
C GLU A 77 -28.09 28.44 -26.33
N GLU A 78 -26.89 28.63 -26.92
CA GLU A 78 -26.78 29.11 -28.31
C GLU A 78 -25.59 28.38 -28.97
N ALA A 79 -25.86 27.78 -30.13
CA ALA A 79 -24.93 27.09 -31.01
C ALA A 79 -24.11 28.08 -31.87
N ASP A 80 -22.89 27.71 -32.27
CA ASP A 80 -22.40 27.93 -33.64
C ASP A 80 -21.04 27.22 -33.95
N GLU A 81 -21.05 26.49 -35.06
CA GLU A 81 -19.99 26.10 -36.03
C GLU A 81 -18.53 25.83 -35.56
N ASP A 82 -18.04 24.59 -35.56
CA ASP A 82 -17.51 23.75 -36.66
C ASP A 82 -16.26 24.32 -37.36
N GLU A 83 -15.13 23.62 -37.30
CA GLU A 83 -14.21 23.37 -38.43
C GLU A 83 -13.15 22.33 -38.01
N ALA A 84 -12.89 21.42 -38.94
CA ALA A 84 -12.07 20.23 -38.86
C ALA A 84 -10.55 20.49 -38.75
N ASP A 85 -9.81 19.53 -38.19
CA ASP A 85 -8.63 19.00 -38.89
C ASP A 85 -8.31 17.56 -38.46
N SER A 86 -7.84 16.80 -39.44
CA SER A 86 -7.83 15.35 -39.59
C SER A 86 -6.40 14.80 -39.39
N GLU A 87 -6.30 13.48 -39.15
CA GLU A 87 -5.16 12.56 -39.42
C GLU A 87 -3.73 12.90 -38.87
N GLU A 88 -3.00 12.01 -38.21
CA GLU A 88 -2.46 10.76 -38.76
C GLU A 88 -2.22 9.68 -37.69
N ALA A 89 -2.29 8.44 -38.17
CA ALA A 89 -1.89 7.21 -37.50
C ALA A 89 -0.61 6.67 -38.16
N GLU A 90 0.34 6.23 -37.33
CA GLU A 90 1.44 5.30 -37.64
C GLU A 90 1.95 4.81 -36.27
N ASP A 91 1.69 3.59 -35.78
CA ASP A 91 1.93 2.23 -36.29
C ASP A 91 3.39 1.76 -36.09
N GLU A 92 3.49 0.48 -35.72
CA GLU A 92 4.61 -0.48 -35.68
C GLU A 92 5.96 -0.12 -35.00
N ALA A 93 6.72 -1.00 -34.34
CA ALA A 93 6.63 -2.38 -33.85
C ALA A 93 7.99 -2.74 -33.20
N SER A 94 8.01 -3.87 -32.47
CA SER A 94 9.19 -4.76 -32.30
C SER A 94 10.29 -4.27 -31.32
N THR A 95 11.00 -5.10 -30.53
CA THR A 95 11.38 -6.52 -30.61
C THR A 95 11.64 -7.08 -29.20
N ALA A 96 11.44 -8.39 -29.07
CA ALA A 96 12.08 -9.23 -28.05
C ALA A 96 13.61 -9.34 -28.28
N ASP A 97 14.38 -9.54 -27.21
CA ASP A 97 15.47 -10.54 -27.05
C ASP A 97 16.28 -10.21 -25.76
N GLU A 98 16.41 -11.14 -24.80
CA GLU A 98 17.55 -12.07 -24.61
C GLU A 98 18.81 -11.33 -24.09
N ASP A 99 19.14 -11.47 -22.80
CA ASP A 99 20.09 -12.44 -22.25
C ASP A 99 21.54 -12.01 -22.53
N GLU A 100 22.29 -11.54 -21.52
CA GLU A 100 23.73 -11.84 -21.36
C GLU A 100 24.14 -11.72 -19.87
N ASN A 101 24.47 -12.88 -19.32
CA ASN A 101 25.37 -13.10 -18.20
C ASN A 101 26.75 -12.49 -18.49
N ASP A 102 27.34 -11.74 -17.56
CA ASP A 102 28.80 -11.53 -17.53
C ASP A 102 29.30 -11.50 -16.09
N GLU A 103 30.01 -12.57 -15.75
CA GLU A 103 30.99 -12.65 -14.68
C GLU A 103 32.15 -11.71 -15.03
N ASP A 104 32.61 -10.85 -14.12
CA ASP A 104 34.06 -10.64 -14.05
C ASP A 104 34.49 -10.16 -12.64
N GLU A 105 35.54 -10.82 -12.19
CA GLU A 105 36.30 -10.63 -10.97
C GLU A 105 36.96 -9.23 -10.94
N GLU A 106 37.32 -8.74 -9.74
CA GLU A 106 38.67 -8.29 -9.32
C GLU A 106 38.67 -7.92 -7.82
#